data_AF-A0A3Q0R653-F1
#
_entry.id   AF-A0A3Q0R653-F1
#
_cell.length_a   1.000
_cell.length_b   1.000
_cell.length_c   1.000
_cell.angle_alpha   90.00
_cell.angle_beta   90.00
_cell.angle_gamma   90.00
#
_symmetry.space_group_name_H-M   'P 1'
#
loop_
_entity.id
_entity.type
_entity.pdbx_description
1 polymer ?
#
loop_
_entity_poly.entity_id
_entity_poly.type
_entity_poly.pdbx_seq_one_letter_code
_entity_poly.pdbx_strand_id
1 'polypeptide(L)'
;HFRFFSSHSANNNKTYIALCKTSLRPVFQVLHEPLIDEDPVFITTCTERELRKRKKRKFSLWVRQCTSTGFICQISVHLKEGQGTDGLATLKNKPQLHSLVAKQLCQNISGKNAIIFTGPSITSLSLFTEFSKQDIYCCGLLSTRKSDCTGLPQNMLVCGSTPVQRGQSRIMMKGTMSLISWYNKGHFRFLTNAYSPTKKGLIIKRKSGEIPCPLAVEAFAAHLSYICKYDDKYSKYFIFHKPNKTWQQVFWLSISIAINNAYILYKMSDAYTAKRYSRAQFGERLVRELLDLDDCSPTQ
;
A
#
# COMPACT_ATOMS: atom_id res chain seq x y z
N HIS A 1 -5.69 -0.08 29.56
CA HIS A 1 -6.63 0.72 28.74
C HIS A 1 -5.91 1.96 28.21
N PHE A 2 -5.19 1.87 27.09
CA PHE A 2 -4.52 3.03 26.48
C PHE A 2 -5.31 3.50 25.27
N ARG A 3 -6.21 4.47 25.49
CA ARG A 3 -6.84 5.28 24.43
C ARG A 3 -5.89 6.44 24.10
N PHE A 4 -4.90 6.20 23.25
CA PHE A 4 -4.21 7.29 22.55
C PHE A 4 -4.42 7.03 21.05
N PHE A 5 -5.01 8.01 20.35
CA PHE A 5 -5.56 7.97 18.97
C PHE A 5 -7.03 7.56 18.76
N SER A 6 -7.91 7.81 19.73
CA SER A 6 -9.36 7.82 19.45
C SER A 6 -10.02 9.04 20.07
N SER A 7 -10.20 10.10 19.26
CA SER A 7 -11.35 11.03 19.27
C SER A 7 -11.02 12.44 18.74
N HIS A 8 -9.77 12.92 18.76
CA HIS A 8 -9.48 14.33 18.45
C HIS A 8 -8.92 14.63 17.04
N SER A 9 -8.67 13.62 16.20
CA SER A 9 -8.16 13.80 14.82
C SER A 9 -9.27 13.70 13.74
N ALA A 10 -10.51 14.04 14.09
CA ALA A 10 -11.60 14.09 13.11
C ALA A 10 -11.56 15.38 12.27
N ASN A 11 -11.15 16.51 12.86
CA ASN A 11 -11.13 17.80 12.16
C ASN A 11 -9.85 18.06 11.34
N ASN A 12 -8.68 17.58 11.77
CA ASN A 12 -7.42 17.79 11.03
C ASN A 12 -7.32 16.93 9.75
N ASN A 13 -8.07 15.83 9.64
CA ASN A 13 -8.13 15.04 8.41
C ASN A 13 -8.70 15.82 7.21
N LYS A 14 -9.50 16.87 7.44
CA LYS A 14 -10.11 17.66 6.37
C LYS A 14 -9.05 18.45 5.56
N THR A 15 -7.99 18.92 6.22
CA THR A 15 -6.91 19.71 5.60
C THR A 15 -5.92 18.82 4.83
N TYR A 16 -5.58 17.63 5.35
CA TYR A 16 -4.65 16.71 4.66
C TYR A 16 -5.25 16.05 3.41
N ILE A 17 -6.56 15.82 3.40
CA ILE A 17 -7.25 15.38 2.17
C ILE A 17 -7.25 16.52 1.14
N ALA A 18 -7.27 17.79 1.56
CA ALA A 18 -7.34 18.93 0.66
C ALA A 18 -6.12 19.08 -0.27
N LEU A 19 -4.92 18.64 0.13
CA LEU A 19 -3.75 18.61 -0.75
C LEU A 19 -3.82 17.54 -1.86
N CYS A 20 -4.75 16.58 -1.76
CA CYS A 20 -5.12 15.67 -2.84
C CYS A 20 -6.41 16.08 -3.57
N LYS A 21 -7.04 17.22 -3.23
CA LYS A 21 -8.34 17.67 -3.79
C LYS A 21 -8.23 18.56 -5.04
N THR A 22 -7.04 18.90 -5.52
CA THR A 22 -6.94 19.67 -6.77
C THR A 22 -7.23 18.76 -7.96
N SER A 23 -8.46 18.85 -8.47
CA SER A 23 -9.05 18.18 -9.64
C SER A 23 -9.85 16.91 -9.31
N LEU A 24 -11.00 16.76 -10.00
CA LEU A 24 -11.98 15.66 -10.02
C LEU A 24 -11.40 14.26 -10.36
N ARG A 25 -10.14 14.00 -10.03
CA ARG A 25 -9.42 12.77 -10.34
C ARG A 25 -9.59 11.77 -9.19
N PRO A 26 -9.86 10.49 -9.49
CA PRO A 26 -9.90 9.46 -8.46
C PRO A 26 -8.58 9.41 -7.69
N VAL A 27 -8.67 9.37 -6.36
CA VAL A 27 -7.49 9.24 -5.50
C VAL A 27 -7.03 7.79 -5.54
N PHE A 28 -5.88 7.54 -6.19
CA PHE A 28 -5.28 6.22 -6.28
C PHE A 28 -4.49 5.90 -5.00
N GLN A 29 -4.86 4.79 -4.35
CA GLN A 29 -4.21 4.32 -3.13
C GLN A 29 -4.04 2.80 -3.15
N VAL A 30 -3.25 2.29 -2.22
CA VAL A 30 -2.99 0.85 -2.09
C VAL A 30 -3.06 0.39 -0.65
N LEU A 31 -3.53 -0.85 -0.48
CA LEU A 31 -3.39 -1.60 0.75
C LEU A 31 -2.25 -2.60 0.62
N HIS A 32 -1.21 -2.44 1.44
CA HIS A 32 -0.11 -3.40 1.51
C HIS A 32 0.50 -3.46 2.91
N GLU A 33 1.30 -4.50 3.14
CA GLU A 33 2.24 -4.55 4.26
C GLU A 33 3.57 -3.96 3.79
N PRO A 34 4.06 -2.86 4.39
CA PRO A 34 5.29 -2.23 3.94
C PRO A 34 6.51 -3.09 4.28
N LEU A 35 7.50 -3.03 3.41
CA LEU A 35 8.79 -3.67 3.63
C LEU A 35 9.61 -2.83 4.62
N ILE A 36 9.28 -2.97 5.89
CA ILE A 36 10.17 -2.56 6.97
C ILE A 36 11.14 -3.75 7.10
N ASP A 37 12.45 -3.57 7.00
CA ASP A 37 13.44 -4.61 7.32
C ASP A 37 14.21 -4.19 8.56
N GLU A 38 14.55 -5.10 9.47
CA GLU A 38 15.19 -4.74 10.74
C GLU A 38 16.70 -4.44 10.58
N ASP A 39 17.28 -4.62 9.39
CA ASP A 39 18.72 -4.47 9.11
C ASP A 39 19.01 -3.62 7.85
N PRO A 40 19.68 -2.45 7.96
CA PRO A 40 20.00 -1.59 6.82
C PRO A 40 21.10 -2.14 5.88
N VAL A 41 21.92 -3.11 6.33
CA VAL A 41 22.99 -3.75 5.52
C VAL A 41 22.43 -4.59 4.36
N PHE A 42 21.14 -4.91 4.40
CA PHE A 42 20.44 -5.72 3.40
C PHE A 42 20.21 -5.00 2.05
N ILE A 43 20.25 -3.66 2.02
CA ILE A 43 19.87 -2.88 0.83
C ILE A 43 20.98 -2.83 -0.23
N THR A 44 22.25 -3.02 0.14
CA THR A 44 23.40 -2.90 -0.78
C THR A 44 23.56 -4.07 -1.77
N THR A 45 22.78 -5.16 -1.65
CA THR A 45 22.93 -6.35 -2.51
C THR A 45 21.63 -6.80 -3.17
N CYS A 46 20.75 -5.86 -3.55
CA CYS A 46 19.51 -6.14 -4.28
C CYS A 46 19.73 -6.52 -5.77
N THR A 47 20.62 -7.47 -6.04
CA THR A 47 20.69 -8.25 -7.29
C THR A 47 20.45 -9.73 -7.10
N GLU A 48 20.44 -10.26 -5.86
CA GLU A 48 20.20 -11.67 -5.61
C GLU A 48 18.95 -11.86 -4.74
N ARG A 49 17.86 -12.26 -5.39
CA ARG A 49 16.53 -12.39 -4.80
C ARG A 49 16.31 -13.72 -4.06
N GLU A 50 17.37 -14.41 -3.67
CA GLU A 50 17.26 -15.72 -3.05
C GLU A 50 17.78 -15.77 -1.60
N LEU A 51 16.93 -16.32 -0.73
CA LEU A 51 17.31 -17.11 0.45
C LEU A 51 18.04 -16.42 1.61
N ARG A 52 17.45 -15.41 2.29
CA ARG A 52 17.77 -15.17 3.72
C ARG A 52 16.50 -14.93 4.57
N LYS A 53 16.32 -15.76 5.61
CA LYS A 53 15.11 -15.84 6.45
C LYS A 53 14.94 -14.55 7.27
N ARG A 54 13.93 -13.74 6.91
CA ARG A 54 13.46 -12.58 7.69
C ARG A 54 13.11 -13.01 9.11
N LYS A 55 13.63 -12.32 10.14
CA LYS A 55 13.24 -12.58 11.53
C LYS A 55 11.74 -12.26 11.67
N LYS A 56 10.96 -13.25 12.11
CA LYS A 56 9.49 -13.14 12.17
C LYS A 56 9.12 -12.10 13.21
N ARG A 57 8.56 -10.96 12.78
CA ARG A 57 8.02 -9.92 13.67
C ARG A 57 6.92 -10.48 14.56
N LYS A 58 6.86 -9.99 15.80
CA LYS A 58 5.77 -10.25 16.77
C LYS A 58 4.49 -9.46 16.47
N PHE A 59 4.48 -8.64 15.42
CA PHE A 59 3.31 -7.91 14.93
C PHE A 59 3.27 -7.94 13.39
N SER A 60 2.13 -7.52 12.84
CA SER A 60 1.91 -7.25 11.42
C SER A 60 1.50 -5.79 11.27
N LEU A 61 1.93 -5.14 10.20
CA LEU A 61 1.53 -3.78 9.86
C LEU A 61 0.89 -3.78 8.48
N TRP A 62 -0.28 -3.17 8.33
CA TRP A 62 -0.83 -2.83 7.03
C TRP A 62 -1.01 -1.33 6.92
N VAL A 63 -0.83 -0.81 5.72
CA VAL A 63 -0.94 0.61 5.44
C VAL A 63 -1.84 0.85 4.24
N ARG A 64 -2.52 2.00 4.26
CA ARG A 64 -3.12 2.59 3.07
C ARG A 64 -2.23 3.72 2.58
N GLN A 65 -1.62 3.57 1.41
CA GLN A 65 -0.63 4.50 0.88
C GLN A 65 -1.10 5.15 -0.42
N CYS A 66 -0.85 6.44 -0.59
CA CYS A 66 -1.06 7.16 -1.84
C CYS A 66 0.00 6.76 -2.88
N THR A 67 -0.45 6.33 -4.06
CA THR A 67 0.43 5.75 -5.08
C THR A 67 1.29 6.78 -5.80
N SER A 68 0.82 8.03 -5.91
CA SER A 68 1.51 9.11 -6.61
C SER A 68 2.57 9.80 -5.76
N THR A 69 2.42 9.78 -4.43
CA THR A 69 3.25 10.58 -3.51
C THR A 69 4.06 9.73 -2.55
N GLY A 70 3.63 8.49 -2.28
CA GLY A 70 4.18 7.62 -1.26
C GLY A 70 3.67 7.96 0.15
N PHE A 71 2.76 8.91 0.30
CA PHE A 71 2.21 9.32 1.60
C PHE A 71 1.38 8.19 2.23
N ILE A 72 1.69 7.81 3.46
CA ILE A 72 0.93 6.79 4.19
C ILE A 72 -0.27 7.47 4.86
N CYS A 73 -1.47 7.17 4.38
CA CYS A 73 -2.71 7.80 4.83
C CYS A 73 -3.28 7.18 6.11
N GLN A 74 -3.16 5.86 6.27
CA GLN A 74 -3.69 5.11 7.41
C GLN A 74 -2.78 3.92 7.70
N ILE A 75 -2.73 3.50 8.96
CA ILE A 75 -1.97 2.35 9.43
C ILE A 75 -2.87 1.46 10.29
N SER A 76 -2.66 0.15 10.24
CA SER A 76 -3.30 -0.83 11.11
C SER A 76 -2.24 -1.81 11.62
N VAL A 77 -2.11 -1.90 12.93
CA VAL A 77 -1.12 -2.73 13.63
C VAL A 77 -1.84 -3.88 14.30
N HIS A 78 -1.39 -5.10 14.04
CA HIS A 78 -1.92 -6.30 14.69
C HIS A 78 -0.81 -7.08 15.37
N LEU A 79 -0.93 -7.29 16.69
CA LEU A 79 0.00 -8.12 17.45
C LEU A 79 -0.27 -9.60 17.14
N LYS A 80 0.79 -10.40 16.98
CA LYS A 80 0.67 -11.83 16.65
C LYS A 80 0.47 -12.73 17.88
N GLU A 81 0.67 -12.20 19.09
CA GLU A 81 0.52 -12.94 20.35
C GLU A 81 -0.05 -12.04 21.47
N GLY A 82 -1.08 -12.56 22.12
CA GLY A 82 -1.77 -12.03 23.30
C GLY A 82 -3.13 -12.71 23.41
N GLN A 83 -3.34 -13.59 24.40
CA GLN A 83 -4.65 -14.13 24.79
C GLN A 83 -5.51 -12.98 25.37
N GLY A 84 -5.87 -12.02 24.53
CA GLY A 84 -6.79 -10.95 24.86
C GLY A 84 -8.13 -11.22 24.19
N THR A 85 -9.22 -10.91 24.90
CA THR A 85 -10.63 -11.03 24.50
C THR A 85 -11.04 -10.11 23.34
N ASP A 86 -10.10 -9.58 22.56
CA ASP A 86 -10.38 -8.75 21.40
C ASP A 86 -10.71 -9.64 20.20
N GLY A 87 -11.92 -9.49 19.65
CA GLY A 87 -12.50 -10.34 18.59
C GLY A 87 -11.70 -10.44 17.28
N LEU A 88 -10.57 -9.74 17.16
CA LEU A 88 -9.62 -9.85 16.05
C LEU A 88 -8.68 -11.06 16.21
N ALA A 89 -8.35 -11.45 17.45
CA ALA A 89 -7.57 -12.64 17.79
C ALA A 89 -8.31 -13.95 17.51
N THR A 90 -9.65 -13.89 17.39
CA THR A 90 -10.53 -15.03 17.12
C THR A 90 -10.60 -15.38 15.62
N LEU A 91 -10.16 -14.49 14.73
CA LEU A 91 -10.12 -14.75 13.29
C LEU A 91 -8.94 -15.65 12.94
N LYS A 92 -9.10 -16.96 13.17
CA LYS A 92 -8.14 -18.00 12.77
C LYS A 92 -7.92 -18.05 11.25
N ASN A 93 -8.84 -17.48 10.45
CA ASN A 93 -8.78 -17.42 9.00
C ASN A 93 -8.13 -16.13 8.47
N LYS A 94 -6.92 -16.26 7.91
CA LYS A 94 -6.14 -15.14 7.32
C LYS A 94 -6.93 -14.25 6.32
N PRO A 95 -7.78 -14.79 5.42
CA PRO A 95 -8.55 -13.95 4.50
C PRO A 95 -9.55 -13.02 5.20
N GLN A 96 -10.19 -13.49 6.27
CA GLN A 96 -11.15 -12.70 7.05
C GLN A 96 -10.43 -11.56 7.79
N LEU A 97 -9.27 -11.84 8.38
CA LEU A 97 -8.43 -10.81 9.00
C LEU A 97 -8.05 -9.72 8.00
N HIS A 98 -7.56 -10.08 6.81
CA HIS A 98 -7.15 -9.12 5.80
C HIS A 98 -8.32 -8.29 5.26
N SER A 99 -9.49 -8.90 5.08
CA SER A 99 -10.72 -8.20 4.70
C SER A 99 -11.13 -7.17 5.77
N LEU A 100 -11.07 -7.54 7.05
CA LEU A 100 -11.38 -6.64 8.15
C LEU A 100 -10.38 -5.48 8.26
N VAL A 101 -9.08 -5.77 8.16
CA VAL A 101 -8.03 -4.74 8.14
C VAL A 101 -8.21 -3.79 6.95
N ALA A 102 -8.53 -4.32 5.77
CA ALA A 102 -8.82 -3.50 4.60
C ALA A 102 -10.01 -2.57 4.85
N LYS A 103 -11.10 -3.07 5.43
CA LYS A 103 -12.26 -2.26 5.80
C LYS A 103 -11.85 -1.14 6.76
N GLN A 104 -11.13 -1.45 7.83
CA GLN A 104 -10.64 -0.45 8.81
C GLN A 104 -9.81 0.64 8.14
N LEU A 105 -8.84 0.25 7.29
CA LEU A 105 -7.97 1.18 6.58
C LEU A 105 -8.75 2.08 5.59
N CYS A 106 -9.96 1.68 5.16
CA CYS A 106 -10.77 2.39 4.17
C CYS A 106 -11.99 3.12 4.75
N GLN A 107 -12.28 3.03 6.05
CA GLN A 107 -13.48 3.65 6.67
C GLN A 107 -13.62 5.14 6.35
N ASN A 108 -12.52 5.89 6.35
CA ASN A 108 -12.54 7.34 6.16
C ASN A 108 -12.53 7.82 4.68
N ILE A 109 -12.67 6.93 3.70
CA ILE A 109 -12.72 7.29 2.27
C ILE A 109 -14.00 6.85 1.56
N SER A 110 -15.01 6.40 2.31
CA SER A 110 -16.36 6.20 1.76
C SER A 110 -16.86 7.49 1.08
N GLY A 111 -17.49 7.36 -0.09
CA GLY A 111 -18.04 8.47 -0.87
C GLY A 111 -17.01 9.30 -1.65
N LYS A 112 -15.74 8.87 -1.71
CA LYS A 112 -14.65 9.65 -2.36
C LYS A 112 -14.28 9.21 -3.75
N ASN A 113 -14.96 8.21 -4.33
CA ASN A 113 -14.64 7.65 -5.64
C ASN A 113 -13.15 7.23 -5.74
N ALA A 114 -12.62 6.70 -4.64
CA ALA A 114 -11.21 6.31 -4.55
C ALA A 114 -10.97 4.97 -5.27
N ILE A 115 -9.78 4.80 -5.84
CA ILE A 115 -9.35 3.52 -6.44
C ILE A 115 -8.30 2.89 -5.54
N ILE A 116 -8.59 1.69 -5.03
CA ILE A 116 -7.74 0.93 -4.12
C ILE A 116 -7.15 -0.27 -4.85
N PHE A 117 -5.82 -0.29 -4.92
CA PHE A 117 -5.08 -1.47 -5.37
C PHE A 117 -4.87 -2.44 -4.22
N THR A 118 -4.97 -3.75 -4.49
CA THR A 118 -4.79 -4.79 -3.48
C THR A 118 -3.93 -5.96 -3.94
N GLY A 119 -3.11 -6.47 -3.03
CA GLY A 119 -2.42 -7.74 -3.22
C GLY A 119 -3.35 -8.95 -3.07
N PRO A 120 -2.90 -10.15 -3.48
CA PRO A 120 -3.73 -11.37 -3.46
C PRO A 120 -4.39 -11.69 -2.13
N SER A 121 -3.74 -11.37 -1.02
CA SER A 121 -4.24 -11.73 0.29
C SER A 121 -5.42 -10.88 0.77
N ILE A 122 -5.70 -9.75 0.11
CA ILE A 122 -6.81 -8.83 0.40
C ILE A 122 -7.90 -8.92 -0.69
N THR A 123 -7.53 -9.25 -1.92
CA THR A 123 -8.46 -9.32 -3.06
C THR A 123 -9.51 -10.43 -2.86
N SER A 124 -10.79 -10.06 -2.82
CA SER A 124 -11.92 -11.00 -2.85
C SER A 124 -13.18 -10.36 -3.45
N LEU A 125 -14.08 -11.19 -3.97
CA LEU A 125 -15.35 -10.73 -4.55
C LEU A 125 -16.24 -10.04 -3.50
N SER A 126 -16.32 -10.62 -2.30
CA SER A 126 -17.12 -10.10 -1.20
C SER A 126 -16.63 -8.71 -0.76
N LEU A 127 -15.31 -8.54 -0.56
CA LEU A 127 -14.74 -7.26 -0.15
C LEU A 127 -14.98 -6.17 -1.20
N PHE A 128 -14.75 -6.48 -2.48
CA PHE A 128 -14.89 -5.48 -3.55
C PHE A 128 -16.35 -5.10 -3.77
N THR A 129 -17.28 -6.03 -3.59
CA THR A 129 -18.72 -5.74 -3.63
C THR A 129 -19.10 -4.78 -2.50
N GLU A 130 -18.56 -4.98 -1.29
CA GLU A 130 -18.84 -4.13 -0.15
C GLU A 130 -18.25 -2.72 -0.30
N PHE A 131 -17.01 -2.61 -0.79
CA PHE A 131 -16.39 -1.33 -1.10
C PHE A 131 -17.12 -0.59 -2.22
N SER A 132 -17.65 -1.31 -3.21
CA SER A 132 -18.45 -0.69 -4.28
C SER A 132 -19.71 0.02 -3.77
N LYS A 133 -20.31 -0.44 -2.66
CA LYS A 133 -21.47 0.23 -2.03
C LYS A 133 -21.09 1.54 -1.33
N GLN A 134 -19.79 1.77 -1.12
CA GLN A 134 -19.24 2.91 -0.40
C GLN A 134 -18.48 3.85 -1.36
N ASP A 135 -18.70 3.73 -2.68
CA ASP A 135 -17.96 4.46 -3.73
C ASP A 135 -16.43 4.31 -3.60
N ILE A 136 -15.99 3.10 -3.24
CA ILE A 136 -14.61 2.69 -3.23
C ILE A 136 -14.44 1.61 -4.30
N TYR A 137 -13.69 1.94 -5.34
CA TYR A 137 -13.40 1.03 -6.45
C TYR A 137 -12.08 0.35 -6.25
N CYS A 138 -11.91 -0.85 -6.81
CA CYS A 138 -10.76 -1.69 -6.55
C CYS A 138 -10.15 -2.29 -7.81
N CYS A 139 -8.85 -2.56 -7.74
CA CYS A 139 -8.12 -3.36 -8.72
C CYS A 139 -7.11 -4.25 -7.98
N GLY A 140 -7.38 -5.56 -7.95
CA GLY A 140 -6.61 -6.50 -7.14
C GLY A 140 -6.09 -7.67 -7.92
N LEU A 141 -4.89 -8.12 -7.61
CA LEU A 141 -4.36 -9.39 -8.10
C LEU A 141 -5.05 -10.54 -7.37
N LEU A 142 -5.41 -11.62 -8.06
CA LEU A 142 -5.96 -12.84 -7.50
C LEU A 142 -4.93 -13.97 -7.50
N SER A 143 -4.97 -14.79 -6.46
CA SER A 143 -4.22 -16.03 -6.35
C SER A 143 -5.08 -17.10 -5.69
N THR A 144 -5.24 -18.24 -6.33
CA THR A 144 -5.97 -19.40 -5.78
C THR A 144 -5.40 -19.90 -4.44
N ARG A 145 -4.15 -19.53 -4.11
CA ARG A 145 -3.48 -19.92 -2.86
C ARG A 145 -3.57 -18.87 -1.74
N LYS A 146 -3.84 -17.61 -2.07
CA LYS A 146 -3.76 -16.48 -1.11
C LYS A 146 -5.05 -15.66 -1.02
N SER A 147 -5.86 -15.66 -2.07
CA SER A 147 -7.12 -14.94 -2.16
C SER A 147 -8.29 -15.79 -1.70
N ASP A 148 -9.34 -15.14 -1.22
CA ASP A 148 -10.65 -15.75 -1.12
C ASP A 148 -11.32 -15.72 -2.51
N CYS A 149 -11.40 -16.89 -3.13
CA CYS A 149 -11.96 -17.07 -4.48
C CYS A 149 -13.45 -17.50 -4.46
N THR A 150 -14.11 -17.44 -3.30
CA THR A 150 -15.52 -17.84 -3.17
C THR A 150 -16.40 -17.02 -4.12
N GLY A 151 -17.25 -17.70 -4.90
CA GLY A 151 -18.16 -17.07 -5.87
C GLY A 151 -17.53 -16.64 -7.20
N LEU A 152 -16.24 -16.93 -7.43
CA LEU A 152 -15.58 -16.68 -8.72
C LEU A 152 -15.70 -17.91 -9.65
N PRO A 153 -15.80 -17.71 -10.97
CA PRO A 153 -15.97 -18.81 -11.92
C PRO A 153 -14.68 -19.62 -12.09
N GLN A 154 -14.77 -20.94 -11.88
CA GLN A 154 -13.61 -21.83 -11.79
C GLN A 154 -12.81 -21.93 -13.11
N ASN A 155 -13.49 -21.83 -14.25
CA ASN A 155 -12.85 -21.82 -15.58
C ASN A 155 -11.89 -20.64 -15.80
N MET A 156 -12.04 -19.55 -15.03
CA MET A 156 -11.11 -18.41 -15.03
C MET A 156 -9.97 -18.59 -14.04
N LEU A 157 -10.16 -19.41 -12.99
CA LEU A 157 -9.17 -19.68 -11.94
C LEU A 157 -8.23 -20.83 -12.27
N VAL A 158 -8.71 -21.82 -13.01
CA VAL A 158 -7.93 -22.97 -13.49
C VAL A 158 -7.29 -22.63 -14.83
N CYS A 159 -6.08 -23.12 -15.08
CA CYS A 159 -5.45 -23.03 -16.39
C CYS A 159 -5.86 -24.26 -17.21
N GLY A 160 -6.40 -24.04 -18.42
CA GLY A 160 -6.52 -25.13 -19.39
C GLY A 160 -5.15 -25.53 -19.93
N SER A 161 -5.05 -26.72 -20.52
CA SER A 161 -3.83 -27.24 -21.17
C SER A 161 -3.47 -26.55 -22.50
N THR A 162 -4.29 -25.60 -22.95
CA THR A 162 -4.09 -24.94 -24.24
C THR A 162 -2.96 -23.90 -24.17
N PRO A 163 -2.02 -23.91 -25.13
CA PRO A 163 -1.00 -22.86 -25.25
C PRO A 163 -1.67 -21.51 -25.44
N VAL A 164 -1.36 -20.55 -24.57
CA VAL A 164 -1.85 -19.17 -24.68
C VAL A 164 -0.73 -18.28 -25.18
N GLN A 165 -1.01 -17.43 -26.17
CA GLN A 165 -0.01 -16.48 -26.65
C GLN A 165 0.19 -15.36 -25.65
N ARG A 166 1.44 -14.93 -25.47
CA ARG A 166 1.81 -13.79 -24.62
C ARG A 166 1.00 -12.54 -25.00
N GLY A 167 0.42 -11.87 -24.01
CA GLY A 167 -0.41 -10.69 -24.21
C GLY A 167 -1.91 -10.98 -24.34
N GLN A 168 -2.32 -12.22 -24.59
CA GLN A 168 -3.73 -12.57 -24.65
C GLN A 168 -4.41 -12.46 -23.28
N SER A 169 -5.68 -12.06 -23.29
CA SER A 169 -6.51 -11.96 -22.09
C SER A 169 -7.87 -12.59 -22.29
N ARG A 170 -8.37 -13.26 -21.25
CA ARG A 170 -9.77 -13.66 -21.12
C ARG A 170 -10.44 -12.79 -20.08
N ILE A 171 -11.71 -12.47 -20.29
CA ILE A 171 -12.47 -11.58 -19.42
C ILE A 171 -13.86 -12.17 -19.18
N MET A 172 -14.31 -12.14 -17.94
CA MET A 172 -15.70 -12.39 -17.56
C MET A 172 -16.20 -11.23 -16.71
N MET A 173 -17.47 -10.88 -16.87
CA MET A 173 -18.11 -9.78 -16.14
C MET A 173 -19.36 -10.25 -15.42
N LYS A 174 -19.64 -9.63 -14.27
CA LYS A 174 -20.93 -9.71 -13.58
C LYS A 174 -21.26 -8.32 -13.02
N GLY A 175 -22.24 -7.65 -13.63
CA GLY A 175 -22.54 -6.25 -13.32
C GLY A 175 -21.31 -5.36 -13.57
N THR A 176 -20.92 -4.57 -12.58
CA THR A 176 -19.74 -3.68 -12.64
C THR A 176 -18.41 -4.40 -12.36
N MET A 177 -18.45 -5.67 -11.92
CA MET A 177 -17.27 -6.43 -11.56
C MET A 177 -16.72 -7.18 -12.77
N SER A 178 -15.42 -7.05 -13.01
CA SER A 178 -14.67 -7.73 -14.07
C SER A 178 -13.60 -8.65 -13.49
N LEU A 179 -13.56 -9.89 -13.99
CA LEU A 179 -12.50 -10.85 -13.76
C LEU A 179 -11.68 -10.98 -15.04
N ILE A 180 -10.41 -10.65 -14.96
CA ILE A 180 -9.48 -10.62 -16.09
C ILE A 180 -8.39 -11.67 -15.85
N SER A 181 -8.11 -12.50 -16.84
CA SER A 181 -6.97 -13.44 -16.86
C SER A 181 -6.08 -13.06 -18.02
N TRP A 182 -4.91 -12.47 -17.73
CA TRP A 182 -3.93 -12.05 -18.73
C TRP A 182 -2.71 -12.95 -18.70
N TYR A 183 -2.28 -13.42 -19.87
CA TYR A 183 -1.16 -14.34 -20.00
C TYR A 183 0.12 -13.63 -20.42
N ASN A 184 1.21 -13.90 -19.69
CA ASN A 184 2.54 -13.42 -20.04
C ASN A 184 3.58 -14.55 -19.98
N LYS A 185 4.24 -14.73 -18.83
CA LYS A 185 5.06 -15.92 -18.50
C LYS A 185 4.28 -16.90 -17.62
N GLY A 186 2.95 -16.79 -17.65
CA GLY A 186 2.03 -17.35 -16.67
C GLY A 186 0.77 -16.48 -16.58
N HIS A 187 -0.28 -17.03 -15.97
CA HIS A 187 -1.57 -16.36 -15.81
C HIS A 187 -1.57 -15.39 -14.64
N PHE A 188 -1.76 -14.11 -14.93
CA PHE A 188 -2.06 -13.08 -13.95
C PHE A 188 -3.57 -12.83 -13.96
N ARG A 189 -4.20 -13.01 -12.80
CA ARG A 189 -5.65 -12.88 -12.65
C ARG A 189 -5.95 -11.62 -11.85
N PHE A 190 -6.88 -10.82 -12.32
CA PHE A 190 -7.27 -9.57 -11.69
C PHE A 190 -8.78 -9.54 -11.46
N LEU A 191 -9.18 -9.09 -10.29
CA LEU A 191 -10.54 -8.67 -10.01
C LEU A 191 -10.57 -7.15 -10.03
N THR A 192 -11.56 -6.53 -10.68
CA THR A 192 -11.68 -5.07 -10.68
C THR A 192 -13.09 -4.58 -10.99
N ASN A 193 -13.50 -3.51 -10.33
CA ASN A 193 -14.63 -2.65 -10.70
C ASN A 193 -14.18 -1.20 -10.97
N ALA A 194 -12.87 -0.94 -10.98
CA ALA A 194 -12.28 0.39 -11.19
C ALA A 194 -11.92 0.67 -12.66
N TYR A 195 -11.70 -0.39 -13.44
CA TYR A 195 -11.25 -0.28 -14.83
C TYR A 195 -12.21 -0.99 -15.77
N SER A 196 -12.46 -0.34 -16.90
CA SER A 196 -13.21 -0.97 -17.99
C SER A 196 -12.45 -2.18 -18.53
N PRO A 197 -13.12 -3.32 -18.73
CA PRO A 197 -12.50 -4.54 -19.23
C PRO A 197 -12.07 -4.45 -20.70
N THR A 198 -12.73 -3.59 -21.48
CA THR A 198 -12.44 -3.43 -22.92
C THR A 198 -11.30 -2.47 -23.20
N LYS A 199 -10.94 -1.62 -22.22
CA LYS A 199 -9.82 -0.69 -22.35
C LYS A 199 -8.51 -1.46 -22.38
N LYS A 200 -7.76 -1.24 -23.46
CA LYS A 200 -6.42 -1.79 -23.67
C LYS A 200 -5.38 -0.86 -23.05
N GLY A 201 -4.27 -1.46 -22.67
CA GLY A 201 -3.07 -0.84 -22.15
C GLY A 201 -1.84 -1.58 -22.66
N LEU A 202 -0.67 -1.15 -22.21
CA LEU A 202 0.60 -1.62 -22.75
C LEU A 202 1.66 -1.77 -21.66
N ILE A 203 2.29 -2.94 -21.58
CA ILE A 203 3.49 -3.12 -20.75
C ILE A 203 4.72 -2.97 -21.64
N ILE A 204 5.48 -1.90 -21.42
CA ILE A 204 6.75 -1.66 -22.11
C ILE A 204 7.89 -2.32 -21.32
N LYS A 205 8.63 -3.24 -21.96
CA LYS A 205 9.84 -3.83 -21.40
C LYS A 205 11.04 -3.52 -22.28
N ARG A 206 12.06 -2.86 -21.71
CA ARG A 206 13.31 -2.46 -22.38
C ARG A 206 13.95 -3.55 -23.24
N LYS A 207 13.87 -4.83 -22.83
CA LYS A 207 14.48 -5.97 -23.54
C LYS A 207 13.53 -6.85 -24.36
N SER A 208 12.21 -6.73 -24.17
CA SER A 208 11.27 -7.71 -24.75
C SER A 208 10.13 -7.08 -25.54
N GLY A 209 10.31 -5.83 -25.95
CA GLY A 209 9.31 -5.03 -26.65
C GLY A 209 8.08 -4.72 -25.80
N GLU A 210 7.04 -4.33 -26.52
CA GLU A 210 5.73 -3.96 -25.99
C GLU A 210 4.83 -5.19 -25.92
N ILE A 211 4.08 -5.33 -24.83
CA ILE A 211 3.14 -6.44 -24.64
C ILE A 211 1.75 -5.84 -24.43
N PRO A 212 0.78 -6.14 -25.31
CA PRO A 212 -0.58 -5.68 -25.11
C PRO A 212 -1.15 -6.30 -23.83
N CYS A 213 -1.90 -5.51 -23.08
CA CYS A 213 -2.57 -5.96 -21.88
C CYS A 213 -3.87 -5.18 -21.64
N PRO A 214 -4.76 -5.64 -20.77
CA PRO A 214 -5.87 -4.81 -20.29
C PRO A 214 -5.36 -3.62 -19.47
N LEU A 215 -6.04 -2.48 -19.53
CA LEU A 215 -5.66 -1.26 -18.79
C LEU A 215 -5.49 -1.50 -17.29
N ALA A 216 -6.30 -2.38 -16.70
CA ALA A 216 -6.17 -2.78 -15.30
C ALA A 216 -4.78 -3.37 -14.97
N VAL A 217 -4.20 -4.12 -15.91
CA VAL A 217 -2.87 -4.73 -15.75
C VAL A 217 -1.78 -3.67 -15.80
N GLU A 218 -1.86 -2.75 -16.76
CA GLU A 218 -0.93 -1.62 -16.87
C GLU A 218 -0.97 -0.75 -15.60
N ALA A 219 -2.18 -0.34 -15.19
CA ALA A 219 -2.37 0.48 -14.01
C ALA A 219 -1.83 -0.20 -12.75
N PHE A 220 -2.09 -1.50 -12.57
CA PHE A 220 -1.56 -2.27 -11.44
C PHE A 220 -0.03 -2.38 -11.49
N ALA A 221 0.56 -2.60 -12.66
CA ALA A 221 2.01 -2.69 -12.82
C ALA A 221 2.73 -1.36 -12.52
N ALA A 222 2.19 -0.25 -13.04
CA ALA A 222 2.68 1.09 -12.73
C ALA A 222 2.59 1.35 -11.22
N HIS A 223 1.45 1.00 -10.64
CA HIS A 223 1.22 1.12 -9.22
C HIS A 223 2.24 0.35 -8.35
N LEU A 224 2.51 -0.92 -8.67
CA LEU A 224 3.50 -1.74 -7.97
C LEU A 224 4.90 -1.11 -8.05
N SER A 225 5.26 -0.53 -9.21
CA SER A 225 6.52 0.19 -9.39
C SER A 225 6.64 1.41 -8.48
N TYR A 226 5.55 2.15 -8.25
CA TYR A 226 5.57 3.31 -7.36
C TYR A 226 5.80 2.94 -5.90
N ILE A 227 5.12 1.89 -5.40
CA ILE A 227 5.36 1.41 -4.02
C ILE A 227 6.81 1.01 -3.85
N CYS A 228 7.35 0.17 -4.76
CA CYS A 228 8.74 -0.28 -4.65
C CYS A 228 9.73 0.89 -4.60
N LYS A 229 9.48 1.94 -5.40
CA LYS A 229 10.30 3.16 -5.38
C LYS A 229 10.23 3.90 -4.03
N TYR A 230 9.06 4.01 -3.43
CA TYR A 230 8.89 4.71 -2.16
C TYR A 230 9.39 3.90 -0.97
N ASP A 231 9.16 2.59 -0.97
CA ASP A 231 9.72 1.67 0.01
C ASP A 231 11.26 1.75 -0.02
N ASP A 232 11.90 1.65 -1.19
CA ASP A 232 13.37 1.79 -1.27
C ASP A 232 13.88 3.17 -0.84
N LYS A 233 13.14 4.24 -1.19
CA LYS A 233 13.56 5.60 -0.83
C LYS A 233 13.44 5.89 0.66
N TYR A 234 12.36 5.46 1.30
CA TYR A 234 11.99 5.92 2.64
C TYR A 234 12.27 4.91 3.76
N SER A 235 12.37 3.61 3.45
CA SER A 235 12.73 2.58 4.43
C SER A 235 14.11 2.80 5.04
N LYS A 236 15.04 3.38 4.28
CA LYS A 236 16.41 3.75 4.71
C LYS A 236 16.43 4.75 5.88
N TYR A 237 15.35 5.50 6.07
CA TYR A 237 15.21 6.50 7.12
C TYR A 237 14.37 6.03 8.30
N PHE A 238 14.05 4.73 8.36
CA PHE A 238 13.38 4.16 9.52
C PHE A 238 14.34 4.06 10.70
N ILE A 239 13.86 4.46 11.86
CA ILE A 239 14.61 4.42 13.10
C ILE A 239 14.64 2.97 13.59
N PHE A 240 15.79 2.33 13.42
CA PHE A 240 16.06 0.99 13.92
C PHE A 240 16.83 1.10 15.24
N HIS A 241 16.11 1.30 16.34
CA HIS A 241 16.68 1.08 17.66
C HIS A 241 16.53 -0.40 17.99
N LYS A 242 17.58 -1.12 18.45
CA LYS A 242 17.47 -2.51 18.98
C LYS A 242 16.36 -2.55 20.03
N PRO A 243 15.15 -3.00 19.69
CA PRO A 243 14.00 -2.83 20.55
C PRO A 243 13.82 -4.15 21.32
N ASN A 244 13.90 -4.08 22.65
CA ASN A 244 13.73 -5.25 23.49
C ASN A 244 12.23 -5.65 23.59
N LYS A 245 11.32 -4.74 23.24
CA LYS A 245 9.86 -4.93 23.35
C LYS A 245 9.14 -4.57 22.05
N THR A 246 8.05 -5.27 21.74
CA THR A 246 7.24 -5.06 20.52
C THR A 246 6.62 -3.66 20.44
N TRP A 247 6.20 -3.07 21.56
CA TRP A 247 5.66 -1.71 21.56
C TRP A 247 6.71 -0.67 21.12
N GLN A 248 8.00 -0.88 21.43
CA GLN A 248 9.08 0.01 20.99
C GLN A 248 9.24 -0.03 19.47
N GLN A 249 9.12 -1.23 18.87
CA GLN A 249 9.13 -1.39 17.41
C GLN A 249 8.00 -0.57 16.78
N VAL A 250 6.78 -0.71 17.30
CA VAL A 250 5.60 0.01 16.79
C VAL A 250 5.75 1.52 16.96
N PHE A 251 6.28 1.97 18.10
CA PHE A 251 6.52 3.38 18.39
C PHE A 251 7.52 4.02 17.40
N TRP A 252 8.71 3.45 17.26
CA TRP A 252 9.75 4.00 16.38
C TRP A 252 9.35 3.96 14.91
N LEU A 253 8.64 2.91 14.50
CA LEU A 253 8.06 2.80 13.18
C LEU A 253 7.03 3.92 12.92
N SER A 254 6.16 4.19 13.88
CA SER A 254 5.14 5.25 13.76
C SER A 254 5.78 6.63 13.62
N ILE A 255 6.83 6.92 14.41
CA ILE A 255 7.63 8.15 14.27
C ILE A 255 8.27 8.22 12.88
N SER A 256 8.88 7.12 12.44
CA SER A 256 9.56 7.09 11.14
C SER A 256 8.61 7.37 9.97
N ILE A 257 7.40 6.80 10.02
CA ILE A 257 6.33 7.08 9.06
C ILE A 257 5.91 8.56 9.13
N ALA A 258 5.73 9.11 10.33
CA ALA A 258 5.34 10.50 10.53
C ALA A 258 6.37 11.48 9.94
N ILE A 259 7.66 11.27 10.19
CA ILE A 259 8.73 12.14 9.64
C ILE A 259 8.78 12.03 8.11
N ASN A 260 8.64 10.81 7.56
CA ASN A 260 8.61 10.62 6.11
C ASN A 260 7.39 11.32 5.47
N ASN A 261 6.21 11.21 6.10
CA ASN A 261 5.02 11.93 5.67
C ASN A 261 5.20 13.45 5.77
N ALA A 262 5.81 13.96 6.83
CA ALA A 262 6.13 15.39 6.98
C ALA A 262 7.05 15.89 5.86
N TYR A 263 8.08 15.11 5.50
CA TYR A 263 8.95 15.44 4.37
C TYR A 263 8.20 15.44 3.03
N ILE A 264 7.27 14.51 2.82
CA ILE A 264 6.43 14.49 1.62
C ILE A 264 5.58 15.76 1.53
N LEU A 265 4.97 16.20 2.65
CA LEU A 265 4.20 17.44 2.71
C LEU A 265 5.08 18.67 2.47
N TYR A 266 6.26 18.72 3.09
CA TYR A 266 7.22 19.78 2.87
C TYR A 266 7.55 19.93 1.38
N LYS A 267 7.85 18.84 0.66
CA LYS A 267 8.07 18.87 -0.80
C LYS A 267 6.89 19.40 -1.63
N MET A 268 5.68 19.35 -1.09
CA MET A 268 4.47 19.85 -1.75
C MET A 268 4.13 21.30 -1.35
N SER A 269 4.83 21.84 -0.36
CA SER A 269 4.61 23.19 0.15
C SER A 269 5.51 24.21 -0.57
N ASP A 270 5.11 25.48 -0.50
CA ASP A 270 5.90 26.60 -1.04
C ASP A 270 7.26 26.73 -0.36
N ALA A 271 7.40 26.28 0.89
CA ALA A 271 8.67 26.28 1.61
C ALA A 271 9.74 25.43 0.90
N TYR A 272 9.36 24.38 0.18
CA TYR A 272 10.30 23.58 -0.62
C TYR A 272 10.79 24.34 -1.86
N THR A 273 9.95 25.20 -2.42
CA THR A 273 10.35 26.08 -3.53
C THR A 273 11.37 27.11 -3.05
N ALA A 274 11.19 27.65 -1.85
CA ALA A 274 12.11 28.63 -1.25
C ALA A 274 13.47 28.01 -0.87
N LYS A 275 13.46 26.83 -0.25
CA LYS A 275 14.68 26.12 0.14
C LYS A 275 14.45 24.63 -0.06
N ARG A 276 15.35 23.95 -0.77
CA ARG A 276 15.19 22.51 -1.09
C ARG A 276 16.10 21.65 -0.22
N TYR A 277 15.54 21.11 0.85
CA TYR A 277 16.25 20.11 1.65
C TYR A 277 16.07 18.71 1.06
N SER A 278 17.16 17.94 1.08
CA SER A 278 17.08 16.48 0.97
C SER A 278 16.37 15.88 2.18
N ARG A 279 15.98 14.61 2.09
CA ARG A 279 15.31 13.91 3.21
C ARG A 279 16.20 13.83 4.46
N ALA A 280 17.51 13.66 4.27
CA ALA A 280 18.49 13.61 5.36
C ALA A 280 18.59 14.97 6.07
N GLN A 281 18.81 16.05 5.29
CA GLN A 281 18.88 17.41 5.82
C GLN A 281 17.59 17.83 6.54
N PHE A 282 16.43 17.48 5.98
CA PHE A 282 15.14 17.71 6.63
C PHE A 282 15.04 17.00 7.98
N GLY A 283 15.53 15.75 8.05
CA GLY A 283 15.53 14.98 9.30
C GLY A 283 16.47 15.56 10.36
N GLU A 284 17.68 15.94 9.97
CA GLU A 284 18.64 16.58 10.89
C GLU A 284 18.07 17.87 11.47
N ARG A 285 17.50 18.72 10.61
CA ARG A 285 16.91 19.99 11.03
C ARG A 285 15.72 19.78 11.97
N LEU A 286 14.84 18.84 11.65
CA LEU A 286 13.71 18.49 12.53
C LEU A 286 14.19 18.08 13.92
N VAL A 287 15.31 17.33 14.01
CA VAL A 287 15.89 16.95 15.30
C VAL A 287 16.44 18.17 16.05
N ARG A 288 17.13 19.09 15.37
CA ARG A 288 17.63 20.34 15.99
C ARG A 288 16.48 21.19 16.53
N GLU A 289 15.44 21.41 15.73
CA GLU A 289 14.26 22.18 16.13
C GLU A 289 13.50 21.52 17.29
N LEU A 290 13.41 20.18 17.33
CA LEU A 290 12.76 19.47 18.44
C LEU A 290 13.56 19.48 19.74
N LEU A 291 14.86 19.76 19.68
CA LEU A 291 15.77 19.80 20.82
C LEU A 291 16.15 21.23 21.20
N ASP A 292 15.53 22.24 20.58
CA ASP A 292 15.87 23.66 20.72
C ASP A 292 17.37 23.94 20.52
N LEU A 293 18.01 23.19 19.62
CA LEU A 293 19.43 23.35 19.27
C LEU A 293 19.64 24.36 18.15
N ASP A 294 18.65 25.19 17.85
CA ASP A 294 18.82 26.26 16.87
C ASP A 294 19.90 27.23 17.37
N ASP A 295 20.89 27.44 16.50
CA ASP A 295 22.09 28.23 16.76
C ASP A 295 21.68 29.62 17.29
N CYS A 296 22.20 29.99 18.46
CA CYS A 296 22.36 31.39 18.82
C CYS A 296 22.89 32.14 17.59
N SER A 297 22.07 33.05 17.05
CA SER A 297 22.46 33.93 15.95
C SER A 297 23.83 34.56 16.27
N PRO A 298 24.72 34.74 15.27
CA PRO A 298 25.95 35.48 15.51
C PRO A 298 25.57 36.86 16.06
N THR A 299 26.13 37.19 17.23
CA THR A 299 26.17 38.55 17.76
C THR A 299 26.53 39.52 16.66
N GLN A 300 25.76 40.60 16.56
CA GLN A 300 26.00 41.77 15.72
C GLN A 300 27.43 42.27 15.78
#